data_AF-A0A9E1TPX7-F1
#
_entry.id   AF-A0A9E1TPX7-F1
#
_cell.length_a   1.000
_cell.length_b   1.000
_cell.length_c   1.000
_cell.angle_alpha   90.00
_cell.angle_beta   90.00
_cell.angle_gamma   90.00
#
_symmetry.space_group_name_H-M   'P 1'
#
loop_
_entity.id
_entity.type
_entity.pdbx_description
1 polymer ?
#
loop_
_entity_poly.entity_id
_entity_poly.type
_entity_poly.pdbx_seq_one_letter_code
_entity_poly.pdbx_strand_id
1 'polypeptide(L)'
;MPTRLIRIMGESDIVDVDMDASTDAGLPLLMGLASDDRINILGHWMDQDRGEKLAADPAHLAAMTLIAKDHVENHDIAKQFDAGANFVVLTVLREKWPVGSKAKFQAVASRVSAEHTYIAYPCGAAKIENLDDDDLLKQSETNQLAFALPFFKKNRRRFANSSAVQGLIKQGFAG
;
A
#
# COMPACT_ATOMS: atom_id res chain seq x y z
N MET A 1 4.95 13.87 15.89
CA MET A 1 5.52 12.52 15.90
C MET A 1 4.37 11.55 15.76
N PRO A 2 4.40 10.64 14.76
CA PRO A 2 3.32 9.70 14.54
C PRO A 2 3.20 8.74 15.72
N THR A 3 1.98 8.44 16.14
CA THR A 3 1.71 7.37 17.13
C THR A 3 1.40 6.04 16.48
N ARG A 4 0.97 6.07 15.21
CA ARG A 4 0.72 4.92 14.35
C ARG A 4 1.15 5.24 12.92
N LEU A 5 1.98 4.39 12.34
CA LEU A 5 2.58 4.61 11.04
C LEU A 5 2.18 3.52 10.06
N ILE A 6 1.75 3.92 8.86
CA ILE A 6 1.56 3.02 7.73
C ILE A 6 2.69 3.29 6.73
N ARG A 7 3.48 2.27 6.42
CA ARG A 7 4.42 2.29 5.31
C ARG A 7 3.74 1.77 4.06
N ILE A 8 3.42 2.66 3.13
CA ILE A 8 2.85 2.31 1.83
C ILE A 8 3.98 1.93 0.90
N MET A 9 4.01 0.67 0.46
CA MET A 9 5.00 0.14 -0.47
C MET A 9 4.34 -0.10 -1.83
N GLY A 10 4.64 0.79 -2.77
CA GLY A 10 4.17 0.74 -4.14
C GLY A 10 4.95 -0.20 -5.03
N GLU A 11 4.80 0.00 -6.34
CA GLU A 11 5.60 -0.71 -7.34
C GLU A 11 7.04 -0.15 -7.39
N SER A 12 7.18 1.17 -7.23
CA SER A 12 8.46 1.89 -7.32
C SER A 12 8.82 2.65 -6.04
N ASP A 13 7.83 3.18 -5.33
CA ASP A 13 8.04 4.11 -4.23
C ASP A 13 7.64 3.54 -2.87
N ILE A 14 8.21 4.11 -1.80
CA ILE A 14 7.81 3.88 -0.43
C ILE A 14 7.44 5.23 0.19
N VAL A 15 6.26 5.32 0.81
CA VAL A 15 5.80 6.54 1.49
C VAL A 15 5.27 6.15 2.86
N ASP A 16 5.77 6.83 3.89
CA ASP A 16 5.31 6.67 5.26
C ASP A 16 4.23 7.71 5.57
N VAL A 17 3.10 7.25 6.13
CA VAL A 17 1.98 8.11 6.51
C VAL A 17 1.59 7.93 7.97
N ASP A 18 1.34 9.05 8.64
CA ASP A 18 0.81 9.08 10.00
C ASP A 18 -0.70 8.80 9.98
N MET A 19 -1.11 7.66 10.54
CA MET A 19 -2.50 7.22 10.57
C MET A 19 -3.40 8.14 11.43
N ASP A 20 -2.77 8.93 12.32
CA ASP A 20 -3.42 9.85 13.23
C ASP A 20 -3.47 11.30 12.71
N ALA A 21 -2.84 11.58 11.56
CA ALA A 21 -2.87 12.89 10.94
C ALA A 21 -4.26 13.28 10.41
N SER A 22 -4.53 14.59 10.37
CA SER A 22 -5.72 15.13 9.69
C SER A 22 -5.63 14.86 8.19
N THR A 23 -6.74 14.40 7.60
CA THR A 23 -6.84 14.05 6.18
C THR A 23 -7.76 14.96 5.37
N ASP A 24 -8.27 16.04 5.99
CA ASP A 24 -9.28 16.92 5.38
C ASP A 24 -8.81 17.53 4.04
N ALA A 25 -7.52 17.87 3.95
CA ALA A 25 -6.91 18.43 2.75
C ALA A 25 -6.96 17.48 1.54
N GLY A 26 -7.05 16.16 1.78
CA GLY A 26 -7.11 15.14 0.73
C GLY A 26 -8.52 14.83 0.23
N LEU A 27 -9.56 15.21 0.98
CA LEU A 27 -10.95 14.91 0.63
C LEU A 27 -11.36 15.35 -0.78
N PRO A 28 -10.98 16.54 -1.28
CA PRO A 28 -11.31 16.96 -2.64
C PRO A 28 -10.78 16.02 -3.73
N LEU A 29 -9.62 15.39 -3.52
CA LEU A 29 -9.02 14.45 -4.47
C LEU A 29 -9.78 13.11 -4.53
N LEU A 30 -10.55 12.78 -3.48
CA LEU A 30 -11.22 11.49 -3.32
C LEU A 30 -12.74 11.57 -3.44
N MET A 31 -13.28 12.78 -3.57
CA MET A 31 -14.72 13.01 -3.62
C MET A 31 -15.33 12.30 -4.83
N GLY A 32 -16.36 11.50 -4.58
CA GLY A 32 -17.05 10.73 -5.63
C GLY A 32 -16.34 9.45 -6.06
N LEU A 33 -15.14 9.14 -5.54
CA LEU A 33 -14.45 7.89 -5.83
C LEU A 33 -14.96 6.76 -4.92
N ALA A 34 -15.28 5.61 -5.54
CA ALA A 34 -15.56 4.37 -4.83
C ALA A 34 -14.28 3.80 -4.18
N SER A 35 -14.43 2.91 -3.20
CA SER A 35 -13.30 2.30 -2.47
C SER A 35 -12.26 1.64 -3.39
N ASP A 36 -12.69 0.89 -4.40
CA ASP A 36 -11.76 0.24 -5.33
C ASP A 36 -11.02 1.25 -6.21
N ASP A 37 -11.71 2.34 -6.61
CA ASP A 37 -11.12 3.42 -7.40
C ASP A 37 -10.07 4.20 -6.57
N ARG A 38 -10.30 4.34 -5.26
CA ARG A 38 -9.32 4.89 -4.31
C ARG A 38 -8.05 4.05 -4.20
N ILE A 39 -8.16 2.72 -4.14
CA ILE A 39 -6.97 1.86 -4.18
C ILE A 39 -6.23 1.99 -5.52
N ASN A 40 -6.96 2.06 -6.63
CA ASN A 40 -6.36 2.19 -7.95
C ASN A 40 -5.62 3.52 -8.13
N ILE A 41 -6.17 4.64 -7.64
CA ILE A 41 -5.49 5.93 -7.72
C ILE A 41 -4.27 5.99 -6.81
N LEU A 42 -4.35 5.42 -5.60
CA LEU A 42 -3.17 5.28 -4.71
C LEU A 42 -2.08 4.46 -5.40
N GLY A 43 -2.42 3.30 -5.95
CA GLY A 43 -1.47 2.46 -6.67
C GLY A 43 -0.85 3.17 -7.86
N HIS A 44 -1.62 3.96 -8.60
CA HIS A 44 -1.08 4.78 -9.69
C HIS A 44 -0.11 5.86 -9.20
N TRP A 45 -0.40 6.53 -8.08
CA TRP A 45 0.50 7.52 -7.49
C TRP A 45 1.80 6.90 -6.97
N MET A 46 1.73 5.67 -6.44
CA MET A 46 2.86 4.90 -5.93
C MET A 46 3.62 4.10 -7.02
N ASP A 47 3.36 4.43 -8.28
CA ASP A 47 3.94 3.80 -9.46
C ASP A 47 4.59 4.88 -10.35
N GLN A 48 5.65 4.47 -11.05
CA GLN A 48 6.48 5.30 -11.92
C GLN A 48 7.33 6.38 -11.22
N ASP A 49 7.85 6.09 -10.03
CA ASP A 49 8.76 6.97 -9.27
C ASP A 49 8.14 8.36 -8.97
N ARG A 50 6.85 8.38 -8.65
CA ARG A 50 6.06 9.61 -8.40
C ARG A 50 5.57 9.73 -6.96
N GLY A 51 5.60 8.63 -6.19
CA GLY A 51 4.99 8.56 -4.86
C GLY A 51 5.54 9.62 -3.92
N GLU A 52 6.86 9.66 -3.75
CA GLU A 52 7.54 10.64 -2.88
C GLU A 52 7.28 12.09 -3.32
N LYS A 53 7.32 12.35 -4.63
CA LYS A 53 7.08 13.69 -5.19
C LYS A 53 5.66 14.16 -4.93
N LEU A 54 4.67 13.27 -5.06
CA LEU A 54 3.27 13.58 -4.77
C LEU A 54 3.06 13.75 -3.26
N ALA A 55 3.69 12.92 -2.43
CA ALA A 55 3.64 13.03 -0.97
C ALA A 55 4.20 14.36 -0.42
N ALA A 56 5.02 15.09 -1.19
CA ALA A 56 5.44 16.44 -0.82
C ALA A 56 4.31 17.49 -0.90
N ASP A 57 3.23 17.20 -1.62
CA ASP A 57 2.01 18.02 -1.62
C ASP A 57 1.07 17.59 -0.48
N PRO A 58 0.66 18.50 0.43
CA PRO A 58 -0.17 18.15 1.58
C PRO A 58 -1.51 17.52 1.23
N ALA A 59 -2.14 17.91 0.12
CA ALA A 59 -3.42 17.32 -0.30
C ALA A 59 -3.24 15.87 -0.77
N HIS A 60 -2.20 15.58 -1.54
CA HIS A 60 -1.88 14.22 -1.95
C HIS A 60 -1.45 13.36 -0.76
N LEU A 61 -0.60 13.86 0.14
CA LEU A 61 -0.23 13.12 1.35
C LEU A 61 -1.46 12.79 2.20
N ALA A 62 -2.33 13.77 2.45
CA ALA A 62 -3.58 13.56 3.18
C ALA A 62 -4.51 12.53 2.49
N ALA A 63 -4.57 12.54 1.15
CA ALA A 63 -5.33 11.56 0.38
C ALA A 63 -4.72 10.15 0.47
N MET A 64 -3.39 10.02 0.33
CA MET A 64 -2.68 8.75 0.52
C MET A 64 -2.92 8.18 1.91
N THR A 65 -2.80 9.02 2.95
CA THR A 65 -3.09 8.67 4.34
C THR A 65 -4.52 8.16 4.48
N LEU A 66 -5.52 8.87 3.95
CA LEU A 66 -6.92 8.48 4.06
C LEU A 66 -7.20 7.13 3.39
N ILE A 67 -6.69 6.91 2.17
CA ILE A 67 -6.90 5.65 1.46
C ILE A 67 -6.24 4.49 2.20
N ALA A 68 -4.99 4.66 2.64
CA ALA A 68 -4.24 3.63 3.33
C ALA A 68 -4.87 3.29 4.69
N LYS A 69 -5.26 4.32 5.45
CA LYS A 69 -5.97 4.18 6.72
C LYS A 69 -7.29 3.45 6.56
N ASP A 70 -8.16 3.90 5.65
CA ASP A 70 -9.44 3.26 5.38
C ASP A 70 -9.24 1.78 5.06
N HIS A 71 -8.22 1.43 4.27
CA HIS A 71 -7.95 0.04 3.91
C HIS A 71 -7.47 -0.80 5.11
N VAL A 72 -6.57 -0.26 5.93
CA VAL A 72 -6.06 -0.95 7.13
C VAL A 72 -7.15 -1.14 8.19
N GLU A 73 -7.98 -0.12 8.44
CA GLU A 73 -9.05 -0.16 9.44
C GLU A 73 -10.17 -1.13 9.04
N ASN A 74 -10.43 -1.30 7.75
CA ASN A 74 -11.42 -2.27 7.23
C ASN A 74 -10.84 -3.68 7.01
N HIS A 75 -9.59 -3.92 7.39
CA HIS A 75 -8.94 -5.24 7.30
C HIS A 75 -8.79 -5.87 8.69
N ASP A 76 -8.74 -7.21 8.77
CA ASP A 76 -8.60 -7.95 10.05
C ASP A 76 -7.35 -7.56 10.86
N ILE A 77 -6.38 -6.94 10.19
CA ILE A 77 -5.13 -6.46 10.81
C ILE A 77 -5.36 -5.31 11.80
N ALA A 78 -6.49 -4.58 11.68
CA ALA A 78 -6.87 -3.52 12.60
C ALA A 78 -6.86 -4.01 14.07
N LYS A 79 -7.26 -5.26 14.31
CA LYS A 79 -7.25 -5.88 15.66
C LYS A 79 -5.86 -5.96 16.30
N GLN A 80 -4.79 -5.92 15.50
CA GLN A 80 -3.43 -5.90 16.04
C GLN A 80 -3.05 -4.54 16.63
N PHE A 81 -3.66 -3.45 16.14
CA PHE A 81 -3.50 -2.13 16.75
C PHE A 81 -4.15 -2.06 18.13
N ASP A 82 -5.29 -2.73 18.33
CA ASP A 82 -5.91 -2.87 19.66
C ASP A 82 -5.00 -3.65 20.63
N ALA A 83 -4.18 -4.57 20.09
CA ALA A 83 -3.16 -5.31 20.84
C ALA A 83 -1.84 -4.53 21.00
N GLY A 84 -1.79 -3.27 20.57
CA GLY A 84 -0.67 -2.36 20.77
C GLY A 84 0.25 -2.15 19.58
N ALA A 85 0.01 -2.80 18.42
CA ALA A 85 0.79 -2.52 17.21
C ALA A 85 0.67 -1.04 16.82
N ASN A 86 1.75 -0.48 16.27
CA ASN A 86 1.81 0.92 15.83
C ASN A 86 2.53 1.10 14.49
N PHE A 87 2.90 0.01 13.81
CA PHE A 87 3.50 0.06 12.48
C PHE A 87 2.95 -1.07 11.60
N VAL A 88 2.60 -0.74 10.35
CA VAL A 88 2.11 -1.70 9.33
C VAL A 88 2.71 -1.36 7.97
N VAL A 89 3.12 -2.39 7.23
CA VAL A 89 3.46 -2.30 5.81
C VAL A 89 2.21 -2.61 5.00
N LEU A 90 1.82 -1.67 4.14
CA LEU A 90 0.74 -1.80 3.17
C LEU A 90 1.35 -1.88 1.77
N THR A 91 1.32 -3.06 1.16
CA THR A 91 1.72 -3.17 -0.26
C THR A 91 0.58 -2.73 -1.17
N VAL A 92 0.88 -2.01 -2.26
CA VAL A 92 -0.09 -1.64 -3.30
C VAL A 92 0.48 -1.99 -4.67
N LEU A 93 0.01 -3.10 -5.23
CA LEU A 93 0.73 -3.82 -6.30
C LEU A 93 -0.13 -4.01 -7.53
N ARG A 94 0.51 -3.99 -8.71
CA ARG A 94 -0.18 -4.16 -10.01
C ARG A 94 -0.88 -5.52 -10.10
N GLU A 95 -2.15 -5.50 -10.51
CA GLU A 95 -2.92 -6.69 -10.81
C GLU A 95 -2.74 -7.10 -12.27
N LYS A 96 -2.42 -8.38 -12.48
CA LYS A 96 -2.46 -9.00 -13.80
C LYS A 96 -3.90 -9.28 -14.21
N TRP A 97 -4.30 -8.69 -15.32
CA TRP A 97 -5.63 -8.92 -15.88
C TRP A 97 -5.75 -10.32 -16.49
N PRO A 98 -6.82 -11.07 -16.19
CA PRO A 98 -7.11 -12.34 -16.84
C PRO A 98 -7.27 -12.18 -18.36
N VAL A 99 -6.86 -13.20 -19.10
CA VAL A 99 -7.09 -13.27 -20.55
C VAL A 99 -8.59 -13.15 -20.84
N GLY A 100 -8.94 -12.36 -21.86
CA GLY A 100 -10.34 -12.08 -22.22
C GLY A 100 -11.04 -11.02 -21.34
N SER A 101 -10.40 -10.53 -20.27
CA SER A 101 -11.01 -9.53 -19.37
C SER A 101 -10.44 -8.12 -19.51
N LYS A 102 -9.48 -7.90 -20.44
CA LYS A 102 -8.75 -6.62 -20.60
C LYS A 102 -9.68 -5.39 -20.61
N ALA A 103 -10.73 -5.41 -21.42
CA ALA A 103 -11.65 -4.27 -21.54
C ALA A 103 -12.33 -3.92 -20.21
N LYS A 104 -12.73 -4.93 -19.42
CA LYS A 104 -13.35 -4.74 -18.11
C LYS A 104 -12.40 -4.06 -17.13
N PHE A 105 -11.18 -4.59 -17.00
CA PHE A 105 -10.21 -4.04 -16.05
C PHE A 105 -9.67 -2.68 -16.50
N GLN A 106 -9.48 -2.48 -17.81
CA GLN A 106 -9.13 -1.18 -18.37
C GLN A 106 -10.22 -0.14 -18.09
N ALA A 107 -11.50 -0.51 -18.20
CA ALA A 107 -12.61 0.38 -17.86
C ALA A 107 -12.61 0.77 -16.38
N VAL A 108 -12.17 -0.11 -15.47
CA VAL A 108 -11.99 0.22 -14.04
C VAL A 108 -10.83 1.19 -13.85
N ALA A 109 -9.64 0.85 -14.36
CA ALA A 109 -8.45 1.69 -14.21
C ALA A 109 -8.64 3.10 -14.81
N SER A 110 -9.34 3.19 -15.96
CA SER A 110 -9.61 4.45 -16.66
C SER A 110 -10.48 5.42 -15.87
N ARG A 111 -11.26 4.97 -14.88
CA ARG A 111 -12.08 5.87 -14.04
C ARG A 111 -11.24 6.87 -13.26
N VAL A 112 -10.03 6.47 -12.90
CA VAL A 112 -9.06 7.28 -12.16
C VAL A 112 -7.79 7.55 -12.98
N SER A 113 -7.84 7.34 -14.29
CA SER A 113 -6.70 7.49 -15.21
C SER A 113 -5.47 6.65 -14.83
N ALA A 114 -5.68 5.51 -14.15
CA ALA A 114 -4.61 4.59 -13.80
C ALA A 114 -4.23 3.69 -14.99
N GLU A 115 -2.96 3.28 -15.05
CA GLU A 115 -2.47 2.34 -16.09
C GLU A 115 -2.82 0.89 -15.81
N HIS A 116 -2.98 0.55 -14.52
CA HIS A 116 -3.30 -0.78 -14.05
C HIS A 116 -4.48 -0.72 -13.07
N THR A 117 -5.03 -1.88 -12.76
CA THR A 117 -5.72 -2.06 -11.48
C THR A 117 -4.70 -2.48 -10.43
N TYR A 118 -4.92 -2.08 -9.19
CA TYR A 118 -3.99 -2.30 -8.09
C TYR A 118 -4.69 -3.03 -6.95
N ILE A 119 -3.91 -3.77 -6.17
CA ILE A 119 -4.39 -4.50 -5.01
C ILE A 119 -3.56 -4.04 -3.81
N ALA A 120 -4.27 -3.53 -2.81
CA ALA A 120 -3.70 -3.25 -1.51
C ALA A 120 -3.70 -4.52 -0.64
N TYR A 121 -2.60 -4.78 0.06
CA TYR A 121 -2.49 -5.88 1.01
C TYR A 121 -1.63 -5.49 2.23
N PRO A 122 -2.21 -5.45 3.45
CA PRO A 122 -1.47 -5.27 4.69
C PRO A 122 -0.64 -6.52 5.02
N CYS A 123 0.68 -6.38 5.10
CA CYS A 123 1.60 -7.51 5.24
C CYS A 123 1.71 -8.06 6.67
N GLY A 124 1.56 -7.19 7.66
CA GLY A 124 1.69 -7.50 9.08
C GLY A 124 1.59 -6.21 9.89
N ALA A 125 1.35 -6.29 11.20
CA ALA A 125 1.49 -5.13 12.07
C ALA A 125 2.41 -5.49 13.23
N ALA A 126 3.17 -4.51 13.68
CA ALA A 126 4.16 -4.70 14.73
C ALA A 126 4.12 -3.53 15.72
N LYS A 127 4.51 -3.82 16.96
CA LYS A 127 4.92 -2.78 17.90
C LYS A 127 6.37 -2.43 17.62
N ILE A 128 6.63 -1.14 17.44
CA ILE A 128 7.95 -0.54 17.36
C ILE A 128 8.07 0.46 18.50
N GLU A 129 9.19 0.40 19.22
CA GLU A 129 9.45 1.25 20.40
C GLU A 129 9.69 2.71 20.00
N ASN A 130 10.41 2.94 18.91
CA ASN A 130 10.70 4.24 18.36
C ASN A 130 10.36 4.29 16.85
N LEU A 131 9.35 5.06 16.48
CA LEU A 131 8.93 5.22 15.07
C LEU A 131 9.83 6.20 14.28
N ASP A 132 10.77 6.88 14.95
CA ASP A 132 11.78 7.73 14.29
C ASP A 132 13.08 6.96 13.98
N ASP A 133 13.15 5.67 14.32
CA ASP A 133 14.32 4.82 14.08
C ASP A 133 14.18 4.04 12.76
N ASP A 134 14.83 4.55 11.72
CA ASP A 134 14.81 3.96 10.38
C ASP A 134 15.28 2.51 10.33
N ASP A 135 16.21 2.10 11.21
CA ASP A 135 16.73 0.74 11.23
C ASP A 135 15.69 -0.21 11.82
N LEU A 136 14.99 0.19 12.88
CA LEU A 136 13.85 -0.57 13.42
C LEU A 136 12.70 -0.66 12.41
N LEU A 137 12.39 0.43 11.70
CA LEU A 137 11.37 0.43 10.65
C LEU A 137 11.73 -0.56 9.53
N LYS A 138 12.97 -0.52 9.02
CA LYS A 138 13.44 -1.44 7.96
C LYS A 138 13.47 -2.90 8.41
N GLN A 139 13.88 -3.16 9.64
CA GLN A 139 13.87 -4.51 10.20
C GLN A 139 12.43 -5.04 10.29
N SER A 140 11.51 -4.24 10.80
CA SER A 140 10.09 -4.59 10.91
C SER A 140 9.45 -4.78 9.53
N GLU A 141 9.76 -3.91 8.57
CA GLU A 141 9.31 -4.03 7.19
C GLU A 141 9.73 -5.38 6.59
N THR A 142 11.01 -5.72 6.71
CA THR A 142 11.56 -7.00 6.21
C THR A 142 10.81 -8.19 6.83
N ASN A 143 10.57 -8.15 8.14
CA ASN A 143 9.85 -9.20 8.85
C ASN A 143 8.40 -9.33 8.36
N GLN A 144 7.67 -8.22 8.24
CA GLN A 144 6.29 -8.21 7.77
C GLN A 144 6.16 -8.71 6.33
N LEU A 145 7.07 -8.27 5.45
CA LEU A 145 7.14 -8.75 4.07
C LEU A 145 7.45 -10.25 4.01
N ALA A 146 8.34 -10.76 4.87
CA ALA A 146 8.62 -12.18 4.99
C ALA A 146 7.39 -12.99 5.45
N PHE A 147 6.63 -12.48 6.43
CA PHE A 147 5.37 -13.11 6.87
C PHE A 147 4.29 -13.11 5.78
N ALA A 148 4.28 -12.11 4.90
CA ALA A 148 3.37 -12.02 3.76
C ALA A 148 3.77 -12.91 2.57
N LEU A 149 4.98 -13.49 2.54
CA LEU A 149 5.46 -14.33 1.43
C LEU A 149 4.51 -15.47 1.04
N PRO A 150 3.88 -16.24 1.97
CA PRO A 150 2.94 -17.28 1.59
C PRO A 150 1.75 -16.75 0.79
N PHE A 151 1.22 -15.57 1.15
CA PHE A 151 0.16 -14.90 0.40
C PHE A 151 0.61 -14.55 -1.02
N PHE A 152 1.78 -13.93 -1.18
CA PHE A 152 2.30 -13.56 -2.49
C PHE A 152 2.64 -14.78 -3.35
N LYS A 153 3.18 -15.84 -2.77
CA LYS A 153 3.44 -17.12 -3.46
C LYS A 153 2.15 -17.75 -3.98
N LYS A 154 1.10 -17.82 -3.14
CA LYS A 154 -0.22 -18.33 -3.54
C LYS A 154 -0.87 -17.49 -4.64
N ASN A 155 -0.65 -16.17 -4.63
CA ASN A 155 -1.23 -15.21 -5.57
C ASN A 155 -0.27 -14.79 -6.69
N ARG A 156 0.84 -15.50 -6.93
CA ARG A 156 1.90 -15.08 -7.87
C ARG A 156 1.39 -14.74 -9.27
N ARG A 157 0.39 -15.48 -9.78
CA ARG A 157 -0.23 -15.22 -11.09
C ARG A 157 -0.98 -13.89 -11.12
N ARG A 158 -1.60 -13.50 -10.01
CA ARG A 158 -2.33 -12.23 -9.87
C ARG A 158 -1.37 -11.03 -9.85
N PHE A 159 -0.15 -11.22 -9.35
CA PHE A 159 0.87 -10.18 -9.28
C PHE A 159 1.96 -10.29 -10.36
N ALA A 160 1.70 -11.00 -11.46
CA ALA A 160 2.75 -11.25 -12.46
C ALA A 160 3.21 -9.98 -13.21
N ASN A 161 2.46 -8.88 -13.12
CA ASN A 161 2.85 -7.58 -13.68
C ASN A 161 3.52 -6.66 -12.63
N SER A 162 3.64 -7.13 -11.38
CA SER A 162 4.33 -6.42 -10.30
C SER A 162 5.73 -7.00 -10.13
N SER A 163 6.73 -6.19 -10.44
CA SER A 163 8.15 -6.48 -10.27
C SER A 163 8.56 -6.47 -8.79
N ALA A 164 7.95 -5.60 -7.97
CA ALA A 164 8.17 -5.57 -6.52
C ALA A 164 7.90 -6.94 -5.87
N VAL A 165 6.79 -7.60 -6.23
CA VAL A 165 6.49 -8.96 -5.78
C VAL A 165 7.51 -9.99 -6.28
N GLN A 166 8.00 -9.87 -7.51
CA GLN A 166 9.02 -10.80 -8.01
C GLN A 166 10.35 -10.63 -7.26
N GLY A 167 10.72 -9.39 -6.88
CA GLY A 167 11.87 -9.11 -6.01
C GLY A 167 11.70 -9.77 -4.64
N LEU A 168 10.56 -9.52 -4.00
CA LEU A 168 10.23 -10.09 -2.69
C LEU A 168 10.27 -11.62 -2.69
N ILE A 169 9.62 -12.26 -3.68
CA ILE A 169 9.60 -13.72 -3.80
C ILE A 169 11.02 -14.26 -4.00
N LYS A 170 11.85 -13.62 -4.83
CA LYS A 170 13.25 -14.06 -5.09
C LYS A 170 14.13 -13.93 -3.85
N GLN A 171 14.01 -12.83 -3.11
CA GLN A 171 14.77 -12.61 -1.87
C GLN A 171 14.42 -13.66 -0.81
N GLY A 172 13.15 -14.04 -0.69
CA GLY A 172 12.70 -15.13 0.19
C GLY A 172 13.11 -16.55 -0.23
N PHE A 173 13.89 -16.72 -1.31
CA PHE A 173 14.53 -17.99 -1.70
C PHE A 173 16.06 -17.99 -1.46
N ALA A 174 16.64 -16.87 -1.03
CA ALA A 174 18.07 -16.75 -0.77
C ALA A 174 18.46 -17.02 0.71
N GLY A 175 17.51 -17.45 1.54
CA GLY A 175 17.69 -17.84 2.94
C GLY A 175 17.48 -19.33 3.16
#